data_AF-A0A9R1S1C6-F1
#
_entry.id   AF-A0A9R1S1C6-F1
#
_cell.length_a   1.000
_cell.length_b   1.000
_cell.length_c   1.000
_cell.angle_alpha   90.00
_cell.angle_beta   90.00
_cell.angle_gamma   90.00
#
_symmetry.space_group_name_H-M   'P 1'
#
loop_
_entity.id
_entity.type
_entity.pdbx_description
1 polymer ?
#
loop_
_entity_poly.entity_id
_entity_poly.type
_entity_poly.pdbx_seq_one_letter_code
_entity_poly.pdbx_strand_id
1 'polypeptide(L)'
;MVGYTLLFNLLYTLALSVLSPLTDAHPSMSEEELKEKHANLTGKALDGHKEKNSRKQELELSHISDRNSGISGVDSSDSRKRLVLPFTPLSLTFNDTKYSVDMPEAMKAQGVTEDRLLLLKGVSGSFRPGVLTALMGVSGAGKTTLMDVLAGRKTGGYIEGEITVSGYPKKQETFARISGYCEQNDIHSPHVTIYESLVFSAWLRLPAEVDSERRKMFIEEIMDLVELTSLRGALVGLPGVNGLSTEQRKRLTIAVELVANPSIIFMDEPTSGLDARAAAIVMRTVRNTVNTGRTVVCTIHQPSIDIFEAFDELFLMKRGGEEIYVGPVGQNSANLIEYFEEIEGISKIKDGYNPATWMLEVSSSAQEEMLGIDFAEVYRQSELYQRNKELIKELSMPPPGSRDLNFPTQYSRSFVTQCLACLWKQKLSYWRNPSYTAVRLLFTIVIALMFGTMFWDLGSKTRRSQDLFNAMGSMYAAVLYIGVQNSGSVQPVVVVERTVFYRERAAGMYSAFPYAFGQVIS
;
A
#
# COMPACT_ATOMS: atom_id res chain seq x y z
N MET A 1 18.68 18.34 -31.87
CA MET A 1 17.39 18.16 -31.18
C MET A 1 17.06 16.68 -30.98
N VAL A 2 16.74 15.90 -32.02
CA VAL A 2 16.33 14.47 -31.89
C VAL A 2 17.33 13.61 -31.09
N GLY A 3 18.63 13.74 -31.34
CA GLY A 3 19.66 13.00 -30.59
C GLY A 3 19.76 13.38 -29.11
N TYR A 4 19.52 14.65 -28.76
CA TYR A 4 19.51 15.10 -27.36
C TYR A 4 18.26 14.63 -26.62
N THR A 5 17.10 14.66 -27.30
CA THR A 5 15.85 14.12 -26.77
C THR A 5 15.95 12.61 -26.56
N LEU A 6 16.54 11.86 -27.50
CA LEU A 6 16.80 10.44 -27.36
C LEU A 6 17.76 10.17 -26.19
N LEU A 7 18.90 10.87 -26.12
CA LEU A 7 19.87 10.70 -25.03
C LEU A 7 19.24 10.98 -23.66
N PHE A 8 18.53 12.10 -23.50
CA PHE A 8 17.92 12.45 -22.21
C PHE A 8 16.77 11.52 -21.85
N ASN A 9 15.96 11.07 -22.81
CA ASN A 9 14.93 10.07 -22.57
C ASN A 9 15.52 8.71 -22.18
N LEU A 10 16.63 8.32 -22.80
CA LEU A 10 17.33 7.08 -22.48
C LEU A 10 17.96 7.18 -21.10
N LEU A 11 18.65 8.28 -20.79
CA LEU A 11 19.21 8.56 -19.46
C LEU A 11 18.13 8.68 -18.38
N TYR A 12 17.01 9.33 -18.66
CA TYR A 12 15.89 9.47 -17.73
C TYR A 12 15.19 8.14 -17.48
N THR A 13 14.96 7.34 -18.52
CA THR A 13 14.42 5.98 -18.38
C THR A 13 15.39 5.11 -17.60
N LEU A 14 16.68 5.18 -17.91
CA LEU A 14 17.74 4.42 -17.23
C LEU A 14 17.88 4.86 -15.78
N ALA A 15 17.77 6.16 -15.51
CA ALA A 15 17.68 6.71 -14.16
C ALA A 15 16.44 6.19 -13.42
N LEU A 16 15.25 6.18 -14.02
CA LEU A 16 14.04 5.62 -13.39
C LEU A 16 14.07 4.10 -13.23
N SER A 17 14.80 3.38 -14.09
CA SER A 17 14.92 1.92 -14.00
C SER A 17 15.98 1.48 -13.00
N VAL A 18 17.09 2.22 -12.91
CA VAL A 18 18.26 1.89 -12.07
C VAL A 18 18.17 2.57 -10.70
N LEU A 19 17.69 3.81 -10.61
CA LEU A 19 17.45 4.46 -9.33
C LEU A 19 16.16 3.90 -8.73
N SER A 20 16.33 2.98 -7.79
CA SER A 20 15.37 2.77 -6.71
C SER A 20 14.96 4.12 -6.12
N PRO A 21 13.74 4.24 -5.55
CA PRO A 21 13.35 5.46 -4.87
C PRO A 21 14.49 5.89 -3.92
N LEU A 22 14.97 7.13 -4.06
CA LEU A 22 16.03 7.70 -3.20
C LEU A 22 15.56 7.90 -1.75
N THR A 23 14.33 7.52 -1.48
CA THR A 23 13.87 7.10 -0.17
C THR A 23 13.80 5.59 -0.23
N ASP A 24 14.79 4.94 0.34
CA ASP A 24 14.48 3.77 1.14
C ASP A 24 13.40 4.23 2.12
N ALA A 25 12.13 4.06 1.74
CA ALA A 25 11.06 3.88 2.70
C ALA A 25 11.24 2.48 3.33
N HIS A 26 12.45 2.19 3.79
CA HIS A 26 12.58 1.53 5.06
C HIS A 26 11.90 2.48 6.04
N PRO A 27 10.97 2.03 6.90
CA PRO A 27 10.93 2.64 8.21
C PRO A 27 12.37 2.54 8.70
N SER A 28 13.12 3.64 8.60
CA SER A 28 14.42 3.75 9.21
C SER A 28 14.11 3.53 10.67
N MET A 29 14.37 2.31 11.13
CA MET A 29 14.26 1.97 12.53
C MET A 29 15.02 3.06 13.26
N SER A 30 14.35 3.78 14.15
CA SER A 30 15.00 4.88 14.85
C SER A 30 16.24 4.33 15.55
N GLU A 31 17.28 5.16 15.71
CA GLU A 31 18.48 4.75 16.43
C GLU A 31 18.14 4.24 17.86
N GLU A 32 17.00 4.71 18.41
CA GLU A 32 16.39 4.22 19.64
C GLU A 32 15.77 2.83 19.49
N GLU A 33 15.01 2.53 18.43
CA GLU A 33 14.47 1.18 18.16
C GLU A 33 15.57 0.14 17.87
N LEU A 34 16.69 0.57 17.26
CA LEU A 34 17.88 -0.24 17.05
C LEU A 34 18.62 -0.50 18.38
N LYS A 35 18.77 0.53 19.23
CA LYS A 35 19.36 0.39 20.58
C LYS A 35 18.49 -0.46 21.50
N GLU A 36 17.17 -0.36 21.41
CA GLU A 36 16.20 -1.18 22.14
C GLU A 36 16.17 -2.64 21.63
N LYS A 37 16.38 -2.86 20.32
CA LYS A 37 16.68 -4.21 19.79
C LYS A 37 17.99 -4.77 20.31
N HIS A 38 19.02 -3.94 20.45
CA HIS A 38 20.35 -4.38 20.91
C HIS A 38 20.42 -4.70 22.40
N ALA A 39 19.77 -3.89 23.24
CA ALA A 39 19.69 -4.10 24.69
C ALA A 39 19.00 -5.43 25.04
N ASN A 40 17.99 -5.83 24.25
CA ASN A 40 17.21 -7.03 24.49
C ASN A 40 17.84 -8.30 23.90
N LEU A 41 18.79 -8.18 22.96
CA LEU A 41 19.59 -9.31 22.46
C LEU A 41 20.72 -9.73 23.41
N THR A 42 21.13 -8.85 24.34
CA THR A 42 22.27 -9.09 25.26
C THR A 42 21.89 -9.25 26.73
N GLY A 43 20.59 -9.17 27.08
CA GLY A 43 20.10 -9.52 28.42
C GLY A 43 20.62 -8.63 29.56
N LYS A 44 20.93 -7.36 29.31
CA LYS A 44 21.30 -6.39 30.36
C LYS A 44 20.41 -5.16 30.32
N ALA A 45 19.44 -5.11 31.23
CA ALA A 45 18.67 -3.92 31.52
C ALA A 45 19.54 -2.84 32.17
N LEU A 46 19.40 -1.59 31.74
CA LEU A 46 19.85 -0.41 32.47
C LEU A 46 18.62 0.36 32.95
N ASP A 47 18.66 0.63 34.24
CA ASP A 47 17.59 1.15 35.08
C ASP A 47 17.62 2.69 35.14
N GLY A 48 16.44 3.31 35.33
CA GLY A 48 16.23 4.73 35.69
C GLY A 48 15.86 5.65 34.52
N HIS A 49 14.87 6.56 34.60
CA HIS A 49 14.41 7.29 35.78
C HIS A 49 12.97 7.81 35.61
N LYS A 50 12.31 7.93 36.76
CA LYS A 50 10.97 8.46 37.05
C LYS A 50 10.71 9.88 36.53
N GLU A 51 9.50 10.12 36.02
CA GLU A 51 8.77 11.36 36.29
C GLU A 51 7.43 11.07 36.96
N LYS A 52 7.14 11.85 38.02
CA LYS A 52 5.94 11.82 38.84
C LYS A 52 5.26 13.19 38.72
N ASN A 53 3.93 13.14 38.78
CA ASN A 53 2.97 14.20 39.10
C ASN A 53 2.59 15.16 37.95
N SER A 54 1.32 15.51 37.71
CA SER A 54 0.09 15.25 38.46
C SER A 54 -1.15 15.73 37.70
N ARG A 55 -2.17 14.86 37.65
CA ARG A 55 -3.61 15.04 38.00
C ARG A 55 -4.41 16.29 37.58
N LYS A 56 -5.60 15.93 37.06
CA LYS A 56 -6.97 16.48 37.27
C LYS A 56 -7.48 17.58 36.34
N GLN A 57 -8.47 17.21 35.52
CA GLN A 57 -9.85 17.65 35.73
C GLN A 57 -10.85 16.64 35.13
N GLU A 58 -11.93 16.41 35.86
CA GLU A 58 -12.98 15.41 35.64
C GLU A 58 -14.33 16.16 35.61
N LEU A 59 -15.26 15.71 34.74
CA LEU A 59 -16.74 15.81 34.80
C LEU A 59 -17.35 17.23 34.75
N GLU A 60 -18.47 17.54 34.08
CA GLU A 60 -19.74 16.84 33.76
C GLU A 60 -20.23 17.35 32.36
N LEU A 61 -21.21 16.79 31.63
CA LEU A 61 -22.61 16.55 31.98
C LEU A 61 -23.30 15.72 30.87
N SER A 62 -24.24 14.86 31.28
CA SER A 62 -25.06 13.96 30.46
C SER A 62 -26.39 14.58 30.00
N HIS A 63 -27.05 13.84 29.10
CA HIS A 63 -28.45 13.89 28.63
C HIS A 63 -28.80 14.80 27.44
N ILE A 64 -29.19 14.18 26.32
CA ILE A 64 -30.54 14.25 25.76
C ILE A 64 -30.84 12.94 25.02
N SER A 65 -32.08 12.49 25.21
CA SER A 65 -32.71 11.21 24.93
C SER A 65 -33.10 10.93 23.47
N ASP A 66 -33.14 9.63 23.15
CA ASP A 66 -34.15 8.86 22.39
C ASP A 66 -35.08 9.59 21.42
N ARG A 67 -35.04 9.16 20.14
CA ARG A 67 -36.20 8.80 19.29
C ARG A 67 -35.75 8.47 17.86
N ASN A 68 -35.78 7.19 17.49
CA ASN A 68 -36.72 6.66 16.48
C ASN A 68 -36.36 5.23 16.10
N SER A 69 -37.20 4.31 16.56
CA SER A 69 -37.43 3.00 15.98
C SER A 69 -38.69 3.05 15.10
N GLY A 70 -38.68 2.29 14.00
CA GLY A 70 -39.88 1.88 13.29
C GLY A 70 -39.88 2.18 11.79
N ILE A 71 -39.73 1.13 10.98
CA ILE A 71 -40.60 0.70 9.87
C ILE A 71 -39.82 -0.36 9.06
N SER A 72 -40.10 -1.62 9.41
CA SER A 72 -40.53 -2.74 8.52
C SER A 72 -40.12 -2.63 7.04
N GLY A 73 -39.40 -3.57 6.44
CA GLY A 73 -39.70 -5.00 6.42
C GLY A 73 -40.24 -5.34 5.03
N VAL A 74 -39.37 -5.80 4.12
CA VAL A 74 -39.73 -6.53 2.90
C VAL A 74 -38.60 -7.49 2.53
N ASP A 75 -38.92 -8.78 2.68
CA ASP A 75 -38.47 -9.96 1.96
C ASP A 75 -37.03 -10.08 1.45
N SER A 76 -36.30 -10.90 2.17
CA SER A 76 -35.23 -11.78 1.71
C SER A 76 -35.74 -12.81 0.69
N SER A 77 -35.38 -12.65 -0.58
CA SER A 77 -34.89 -13.75 -1.44
C SER A 77 -34.47 -13.24 -2.82
N ASP A 78 -33.25 -13.61 -3.22
CA ASP A 78 -32.80 -13.73 -4.62
C ASP A 78 -32.16 -12.52 -5.35
N SER A 79 -31.09 -11.96 -4.76
CA SER A 79 -30.15 -11.12 -5.53
C SER A 79 -28.70 -11.35 -5.13
N ARG A 80 -28.13 -12.51 -5.47
CA ARG A 80 -26.68 -12.54 -5.76
C ARG A 80 -26.49 -11.70 -7.02
N LYS A 81 -26.29 -10.38 -6.86
CA LYS A 81 -25.93 -9.48 -7.96
C LYS A 81 -24.79 -10.14 -8.72
N ARG A 82 -25.07 -10.60 -9.94
CA ARG A 82 -24.10 -11.26 -10.79
C ARG A 82 -23.01 -10.24 -11.11
N LEU A 83 -21.82 -10.44 -10.55
CA LEU A 83 -20.67 -9.55 -10.77
C LEU A 83 -20.49 -9.27 -12.27
N VAL A 84 -20.22 -8.01 -12.63
CA VAL A 84 -20.06 -7.61 -14.03
C VAL A 84 -18.86 -8.35 -14.63
N LEU A 85 -17.75 -8.48 -13.90
CA LEU A 85 -16.64 -9.31 -14.35
C LEU A 85 -16.51 -10.54 -13.44
N PRO A 86 -16.58 -11.77 -13.98
CA PRO A 86 -16.28 -12.94 -13.19
C PRO A 86 -14.82 -12.93 -12.77
N PHE A 87 -14.54 -13.42 -11.57
CA PHE A 87 -13.18 -13.75 -11.12
C PHE A 87 -13.19 -15.15 -10.52
N THR A 88 -12.03 -15.79 -10.49
CA THR A 88 -11.87 -17.09 -9.81
C THR A 88 -11.41 -16.82 -8.38
N PRO A 89 -12.14 -17.25 -7.34
CA PRO A 89 -11.66 -17.19 -5.96
C PRO A 89 -10.37 -18.01 -5.80
N LEU A 90 -9.32 -17.43 -5.23
CA LEU A 90 -8.00 -18.09 -5.08
C LEU A 90 -7.54 -18.07 -3.63
N SER A 91 -7.13 -19.22 -3.10
CA SER A 91 -6.41 -19.29 -1.83
C SER A 91 -4.92 -18.98 -2.03
N LEU A 92 -4.29 -18.43 -0.99
CA LEU A 92 -2.85 -18.28 -0.88
C LEU A 92 -2.36 -19.12 0.30
N THR A 93 -1.37 -19.96 0.07
CA THR A 93 -0.76 -20.81 1.09
C THR A 93 0.73 -20.60 1.14
N PHE A 94 1.29 -20.62 2.35
CA PHE A 94 2.72 -20.45 2.57
C PHE A 94 3.16 -21.37 3.70
N ASN A 95 4.27 -22.08 3.49
CA ASN A 95 4.75 -23.12 4.39
C ASN A 95 6.25 -22.95 4.65
N ASP A 96 6.64 -22.93 5.92
CA ASP A 96 8.01 -22.70 6.39
C ASP A 96 8.68 -21.49 5.70
N THR A 97 7.94 -20.39 5.54
CA THR A 97 8.43 -19.22 4.83
C THR A 97 9.42 -18.45 5.70
N LYS A 98 10.65 -18.33 5.21
CA LYS A 98 11.73 -17.58 5.86
C LYS A 98 12.12 -16.39 4.99
N TYR A 99 12.45 -15.29 5.65
CA TYR A 99 12.98 -14.11 4.99
C TYR A 99 14.17 -13.58 5.76
N SER A 100 15.30 -13.47 5.07
CA SER A 100 16.53 -12.92 5.62
C SER A 100 17.07 -11.79 4.75
N VAL A 101 17.75 -10.84 5.38
CA VAL A 101 18.45 -9.75 4.70
C VAL A 101 19.92 -9.78 5.11
N ASP A 102 20.80 -9.23 4.29
CA ASP A 102 22.20 -9.07 4.68
C ASP A 102 22.28 -8.21 5.95
N MET A 103 23.19 -8.57 6.86
CA MET A 103 23.31 -7.90 8.15
C MET A 103 23.65 -6.40 7.94
N PRO A 104 22.83 -5.46 8.46
CA PRO A 104 23.09 -4.04 8.29
C PRO A 104 24.46 -3.64 8.84
N GLU A 105 25.15 -2.72 8.16
CA GLU A 105 26.51 -2.30 8.53
C GLU A 105 26.58 -1.77 9.97
N ALA A 106 25.53 -1.10 10.43
CA ALA A 106 25.40 -0.63 11.81
C ALA A 106 25.45 -1.76 12.85
N MET A 107 24.87 -2.93 12.55
CA MET A 107 24.89 -4.10 13.44
C MET A 107 26.19 -4.89 13.34
N LYS A 108 26.82 -4.95 12.16
CA LYS A 108 28.18 -5.49 12.01
C LYS A 108 29.19 -4.69 12.83
N ALA A 109 29.07 -3.37 12.85
CA ALA A 109 29.91 -2.48 13.66
C ALA A 109 29.73 -2.69 15.18
N GLN A 110 28.58 -3.25 15.60
CA GLN A 110 28.27 -3.59 16.99
C GLN A 110 28.71 -5.02 17.37
N GLY A 111 29.43 -5.73 16.48
CA GLY A 111 30.07 -7.00 16.77
C GLY A 111 29.24 -8.25 16.48
N VAL A 112 28.12 -8.13 15.76
CA VAL A 112 27.33 -9.29 15.31
C VAL A 112 28.10 -10.05 14.23
N THR A 113 28.41 -11.32 14.49
CA THR A 113 29.21 -12.19 13.61
C THR A 113 28.39 -12.88 12.52
N GLU A 114 27.07 -12.80 12.58
CA GLU A 114 26.20 -13.40 11.58
C GLU A 114 26.15 -12.55 10.30
N ASP A 115 26.19 -13.21 9.15
CA ASP A 115 26.16 -12.53 7.85
C ASP A 115 24.77 -12.04 7.47
N ARG A 116 23.72 -12.65 8.02
CA ARG A 116 22.32 -12.39 7.65
C ARG A 116 21.44 -12.21 8.87
N LEU A 117 20.54 -11.22 8.80
CA LEU A 117 19.49 -11.00 9.78
C LEU A 117 18.21 -11.72 9.33
N LEU A 118 17.77 -12.69 10.13
CA LEU A 118 16.53 -13.43 9.90
C LEU A 118 15.33 -12.64 10.46
N LEU A 119 14.41 -12.24 9.58
CA LEU A 119 13.24 -11.42 9.92
C LEU A 119 11.95 -12.24 10.04
N LEU A 120 11.85 -13.37 9.34
CA LEU A 120 10.76 -14.34 9.43
C LEU A 120 11.36 -15.73 9.63
N LYS A 121 10.91 -16.46 10.65
CA LYS A 121 11.51 -17.73 11.08
C LYS A 121 10.62 -18.94 10.80
N GLY A 122 10.30 -19.16 9.52
CA GLY A 122 9.58 -20.38 9.10
C GLY A 122 8.08 -20.28 9.28
N VAL A 123 7.51 -19.12 8.93
CA VAL A 123 6.10 -18.81 9.15
C VAL A 123 5.23 -19.63 8.21
N SER A 124 4.15 -20.22 8.73
CA SER A 124 3.23 -21.06 7.97
C SER A 124 1.78 -20.61 8.12
N GLY A 125 1.02 -20.59 7.02
CA GLY A 125 -0.38 -20.16 7.02
C GLY A 125 -1.09 -20.28 5.69
N SER A 126 -2.38 -19.95 5.73
CA SER A 126 -3.24 -19.90 4.54
C SER A 126 -4.22 -18.74 4.62
N PHE A 127 -4.44 -18.05 3.50
CA PHE A 127 -5.54 -17.09 3.32
C PHE A 127 -6.54 -17.67 2.32
N ARG A 128 -7.82 -17.66 2.70
CA ARG A 128 -8.88 -18.38 2.00
C ARG A 128 -9.89 -17.40 1.38
N PRO A 129 -10.53 -17.77 0.26
CA PRO A 129 -11.54 -16.92 -0.34
C PRO A 129 -12.77 -16.77 0.55
N GLY A 130 -13.33 -15.55 0.61
CA GLY A 130 -14.50 -15.25 1.43
C GLY A 130 -14.20 -15.13 2.93
N VAL A 131 -12.93 -15.15 3.32
CA VAL A 131 -12.47 -14.98 4.68
C VAL A 131 -11.68 -13.68 4.78
N LEU A 132 -12.01 -12.85 5.78
CA LEU A 132 -11.27 -11.66 6.14
C LEU A 132 -10.28 -11.99 7.27
N THR A 133 -9.00 -12.03 6.92
CA THR A 133 -7.93 -12.37 7.88
C THR A 133 -7.23 -11.09 8.38
N ALA A 134 -7.16 -10.91 9.69
CA ALA A 134 -6.34 -9.88 10.34
C ALA A 134 -4.92 -10.40 10.55
N LEU A 135 -3.92 -9.65 10.08
CA LEU A 135 -2.51 -9.86 10.42
C LEU A 135 -2.11 -8.88 11.53
N MET A 136 -1.92 -9.39 12.74
CA MET A 136 -1.65 -8.59 13.94
C MET A 136 -0.39 -9.05 14.67
N GLY A 137 0.04 -8.24 15.62
CA GLY A 137 1.28 -8.45 16.37
C GLY A 137 1.91 -7.13 16.78
N VAL A 138 2.84 -7.20 17.72
CA VAL A 138 3.59 -6.02 18.20
C VAL A 138 4.40 -5.34 17.08
N SER A 139 4.81 -4.09 17.30
CA SER A 139 5.73 -3.42 16.37
C SER A 139 7.03 -4.23 16.25
N GLY A 140 7.56 -4.32 15.04
CA GLY A 140 8.75 -5.15 14.76
C GLY A 140 8.52 -6.67 14.72
N ALA A 141 7.27 -7.15 14.80
CA ALA A 141 6.95 -8.58 14.65
C ALA A 141 7.15 -9.14 13.23
N GLY A 142 7.31 -8.27 12.22
CA GLY A 142 7.50 -8.70 10.83
C GLY A 142 6.21 -8.78 10.00
N LYS A 143 5.09 -8.20 10.47
CA LYS A 143 3.79 -8.17 9.77
C LYS A 143 3.89 -7.65 8.33
N THR A 144 4.37 -6.42 8.16
CA THR A 144 4.56 -5.80 6.83
C THR A 144 5.59 -6.56 6.01
N THR A 145 6.62 -7.11 6.66
CA THR A 145 7.62 -7.96 5.97
C THR A 145 6.99 -9.22 5.40
N LEU A 146 6.19 -9.95 6.17
CA LEU A 146 5.46 -11.13 5.71
C LEU A 146 4.50 -10.75 4.58
N MET A 147 3.72 -9.69 4.75
CA MET A 147 2.78 -9.23 3.73
C MET A 147 3.48 -8.84 2.43
N ASP A 148 4.62 -8.14 2.48
CA ASP A 148 5.42 -7.78 1.30
C ASP A 148 6.01 -9.01 0.60
N VAL A 149 6.48 -10.01 1.36
CA VAL A 149 7.00 -11.28 0.80
C VAL A 149 5.88 -12.02 0.08
N LEU A 150 4.72 -12.14 0.72
CA LEU A 150 3.54 -12.79 0.14
C LEU A 150 2.95 -12.02 -1.04
N ALA A 151 2.99 -10.68 -1.02
CA ALA A 151 2.61 -9.83 -2.13
C ALA A 151 3.65 -9.83 -3.27
N GLY A 152 4.88 -10.28 -3.00
CA GLY A 152 5.96 -10.30 -3.96
C GLY A 152 6.56 -8.91 -4.24
N ARG A 153 6.59 -8.05 -3.22
CA ARG A 153 7.11 -6.68 -3.30
C ARG A 153 8.55 -6.55 -2.82
N LYS A 154 9.08 -7.56 -2.12
CA LYS A 154 10.51 -7.57 -1.73
C LYS A 154 11.37 -7.84 -2.96
N THR A 155 12.18 -6.85 -3.33
CA THR A 155 13.15 -6.91 -4.44
C THR A 155 14.57 -7.30 -4.00
N GLY A 156 14.79 -7.44 -2.68
CA GLY A 156 16.07 -7.84 -2.09
C GLY A 156 15.86 -8.74 -0.87
N GLY A 157 16.95 -9.33 -0.38
CA GLY A 157 16.94 -10.38 0.63
C GLY A 157 16.70 -11.78 0.05
N TYR A 158 16.72 -12.79 0.91
CA TYR A 158 16.57 -14.19 0.56
C TYR A 158 15.25 -14.71 1.11
N ILE A 159 14.41 -15.23 0.22
CA ILE A 159 13.13 -15.86 0.55
C ILE A 159 13.31 -17.37 0.41
N GLU A 160 13.01 -18.10 1.48
CA GLU A 160 12.99 -19.57 1.51
C GLU A 160 11.60 -20.06 1.94
N GLY A 161 11.32 -21.34 1.70
CA GLY A 161 10.01 -21.94 1.92
C GLY A 161 9.16 -22.03 0.66
N GLU A 162 7.91 -22.48 0.82
CA GLU A 162 7.00 -22.71 -0.30
C GLU A 162 5.82 -21.74 -0.23
N ILE A 163 5.53 -21.05 -1.33
CA ILE A 163 4.35 -20.19 -1.49
C ILE A 163 3.57 -20.67 -2.72
N THR A 164 2.32 -21.06 -2.50
CA THR A 164 1.42 -21.59 -3.52
C THR A 164 0.13 -20.77 -3.60
N VAL A 165 -0.43 -20.69 -4.79
CA VAL A 165 -1.71 -20.04 -5.10
C VAL A 165 -2.65 -21.14 -5.60
N SER A 166 -3.64 -21.50 -4.78
CA SER A 166 -4.61 -22.56 -5.09
C SER A 166 -3.97 -23.86 -5.58
N GLY A 167 -2.89 -24.28 -4.89
CA GLY A 167 -2.14 -25.51 -5.16
C GLY A 167 -1.08 -25.43 -6.26
N TYR A 168 -0.87 -24.27 -6.88
CA TYR A 168 0.20 -24.07 -7.86
C TYR A 168 1.31 -23.16 -7.32
N PRO A 169 2.59 -23.38 -7.67
CA PRO A 169 3.67 -22.50 -7.25
C PRO A 169 3.44 -21.04 -7.67
N LYS A 170 3.66 -20.10 -6.74
CA LYS A 170 3.49 -18.67 -7.01
C LYS A 170 4.50 -18.18 -8.07
N LYS A 171 3.98 -17.72 -9.21
CA LYS A 171 4.79 -17.04 -10.25
C LYS A 171 4.90 -15.55 -9.95
N GLN A 172 6.07 -15.14 -9.49
CA GLN A 172 6.33 -13.78 -9.03
C GLN A 172 6.07 -12.70 -10.10
N GLU A 173 6.49 -12.93 -11.35
CA GLU A 173 6.38 -11.93 -12.43
C GLU A 173 4.93 -11.57 -12.77
N THR A 174 4.01 -12.52 -12.67
CA THR A 174 2.61 -12.36 -13.09
C THR A 174 1.65 -12.24 -11.91
N PHE A 175 2.14 -12.34 -10.68
CA PHE A 175 1.29 -12.36 -9.47
C PHE A 175 0.45 -11.09 -9.32
N ALA A 176 0.99 -9.92 -9.68
CA ALA A 176 0.27 -8.63 -9.65
C ALA A 176 -0.97 -8.58 -10.57
N ARG A 177 -1.14 -9.55 -11.48
CA ARG A 177 -2.33 -9.67 -12.34
C ARG A 177 -3.53 -10.28 -11.60
N ILE A 178 -3.29 -11.01 -10.52
CA ILE A 178 -4.33 -11.69 -9.73
C ILE A 178 -4.42 -11.15 -8.30
N SER A 179 -3.48 -10.30 -7.89
CA SER A 179 -3.45 -9.65 -6.58
C SER A 179 -3.59 -8.13 -6.66
N GLY A 180 -4.20 -7.56 -5.62
CA GLY A 180 -4.22 -6.13 -5.35
C GLY A 180 -3.48 -5.82 -4.05
N TYR A 181 -2.82 -4.67 -3.96
CA TYR A 181 -2.12 -4.24 -2.75
C TYR A 181 -2.46 -2.80 -2.42
N CYS A 182 -3.17 -2.59 -1.32
CA CYS A 182 -3.47 -1.26 -0.79
C CYS A 182 -2.37 -0.87 0.19
N GLU A 183 -1.54 0.11 -0.18
CA GLU A 183 -0.48 0.62 0.69
C GLU A 183 -1.05 1.43 1.87
N GLN A 184 -0.23 1.61 2.92
CA GLN A 184 -0.60 2.42 4.08
C GLN A 184 -0.84 3.88 3.68
N ASN A 185 0.06 4.43 2.86
CA ASN A 185 -0.04 5.78 2.32
C ASN A 185 -0.88 5.81 1.05
N ASP A 186 -1.93 6.65 1.04
CA ASP A 186 -2.82 6.77 -0.10
C ASP A 186 -2.28 7.71 -1.19
N ILE A 187 -1.44 7.15 -2.06
CA ILE A 187 -0.75 7.89 -3.13
C ILE A 187 -1.55 7.85 -4.44
N HIS A 188 -2.01 9.02 -4.88
CA HIS A 188 -2.77 9.23 -6.12
C HIS A 188 -2.40 10.55 -6.78
N SER A 189 -2.56 10.65 -8.11
CA SER A 189 -2.34 11.91 -8.82
C SER A 189 -3.40 12.95 -8.40
N PRO A 190 -3.02 14.19 -8.03
CA PRO A 190 -3.95 15.14 -7.42
C PRO A 190 -4.94 15.78 -8.41
N HIS A 191 -4.59 15.88 -9.70
CA HIS A 191 -5.36 16.61 -10.71
C HIS A 191 -6.32 15.74 -11.53
N VAL A 192 -6.49 14.46 -11.16
CA VAL A 192 -7.48 13.55 -11.74
C VAL A 192 -8.67 13.40 -10.80
N THR A 193 -9.82 13.03 -11.36
CA THR A 193 -11.03 12.72 -10.58
C THR A 193 -11.02 11.28 -10.08
N ILE A 194 -11.90 10.94 -9.12
CA ILE A 194 -12.13 9.56 -8.68
C ILE A 194 -12.37 8.64 -9.88
N TYR A 195 -13.34 8.99 -10.74
CA TYR A 195 -13.69 8.16 -11.88
C TYR A 195 -12.54 8.00 -12.88
N GLU A 196 -11.77 9.05 -13.15
CA GLU A 196 -10.63 8.96 -14.07
C GLU A 196 -9.50 8.10 -13.51
N SER A 197 -9.25 8.13 -12.20
CA SER A 197 -8.30 7.23 -11.53
C SER A 197 -8.72 5.76 -11.72
N LEU A 198 -10.01 5.47 -11.59
CA LEU A 198 -10.55 4.13 -11.85
C LEU A 198 -10.45 3.74 -13.33
N VAL A 199 -10.81 4.64 -14.25
CA VAL A 199 -10.67 4.41 -15.69
C VAL A 199 -9.23 4.12 -16.07
N PHE A 200 -8.27 4.86 -15.51
CA PHE A 200 -6.84 4.68 -15.75
C PHE A 200 -6.37 3.29 -15.31
N SER A 201 -6.67 2.91 -14.07
CA SER A 201 -6.35 1.57 -13.53
C SER A 201 -7.01 0.47 -14.35
N ALA A 202 -8.31 0.62 -14.67
CA ALA A 202 -9.07 -0.34 -15.45
C ALA A 202 -8.47 -0.55 -16.84
N TRP A 203 -8.07 0.54 -17.49
CA TRP A 203 -7.50 0.48 -18.84
C TRP A 203 -6.20 -0.33 -18.86
N LEU A 204 -5.36 -0.18 -17.84
CA LEU A 204 -4.03 -0.80 -17.79
C LEU A 204 -4.03 -2.21 -17.22
N ARG A 205 -4.90 -2.50 -16.24
CA ARG A 205 -4.89 -3.76 -15.50
C ARG A 205 -5.90 -4.79 -16.00
N LEU A 206 -7.04 -4.37 -16.57
CA LEU A 206 -8.00 -5.32 -17.12
C LEU A 206 -7.52 -5.91 -18.46
N PRO A 207 -7.82 -7.21 -18.72
CA PRO A 207 -7.48 -7.89 -19.97
C PRO A 207 -8.01 -7.18 -21.22
N ALA A 208 -7.37 -7.44 -22.36
CA ALA A 208 -7.70 -6.76 -23.62
C ALA A 208 -9.08 -7.13 -24.18
N GLU A 209 -9.56 -8.30 -23.79
CA GLU A 209 -10.81 -8.92 -24.18
C GLU A 209 -12.03 -8.23 -23.55
N VAL A 210 -11.83 -7.46 -22.46
CA VAL A 210 -12.89 -6.70 -21.81
C VAL A 210 -13.20 -5.45 -22.64
N ASP A 211 -14.40 -5.41 -23.20
CA ASP A 211 -14.89 -4.29 -24.00
C ASP A 211 -15.09 -3.01 -23.16
N SER A 212 -15.25 -1.88 -23.85
CA SER A 212 -15.37 -0.58 -23.20
C SER A 212 -16.64 -0.45 -22.35
N GLU A 213 -17.76 -1.02 -22.79
CA GLU A 213 -19.03 -0.93 -22.06
C GLU A 213 -18.99 -1.80 -20.80
N ARG A 214 -18.46 -3.02 -20.89
CA ARG A 214 -18.27 -3.89 -19.72
C ARG A 214 -17.31 -3.32 -18.71
N ARG A 215 -16.21 -2.71 -19.17
CA ARG A 215 -15.28 -1.98 -18.29
C ARG A 215 -15.96 -0.81 -17.59
N LYS A 216 -16.77 -0.02 -18.30
CA LYS A 216 -17.52 1.09 -17.70
C LYS A 216 -18.50 0.57 -16.64
N MET A 217 -19.32 -0.43 -16.98
CA MET A 217 -20.24 -1.07 -16.04
C MET A 217 -19.51 -1.60 -14.79
N PHE A 218 -18.33 -2.19 -14.97
CA PHE A 218 -17.55 -2.71 -13.84
C PHE A 218 -17.01 -1.58 -12.96
N ILE A 219 -16.58 -0.45 -13.54
CA ILE A 219 -16.18 0.72 -12.76
C ILE A 219 -17.35 1.27 -11.93
N GLU A 220 -18.56 1.33 -12.49
CA GLU A 220 -19.77 1.72 -11.74
C GLU A 220 -20.03 0.76 -10.56
N GLU A 221 -19.96 -0.55 -10.81
CA GLU A 221 -20.13 -1.56 -9.76
C GLU A 221 -19.12 -1.39 -8.63
N ILE A 222 -17.85 -1.14 -8.94
CA ILE A 222 -16.83 -0.90 -7.92
C ILE A 222 -17.07 0.41 -7.16
N MET A 223 -17.46 1.49 -7.85
CA MET A 223 -17.80 2.76 -7.17
C MET A 223 -18.97 2.60 -6.20
N ASP A 224 -19.97 1.80 -6.55
CA ASP A 224 -21.10 1.49 -5.68
C ASP A 224 -20.65 0.62 -4.49
N LEU A 225 -19.81 -0.39 -4.72
CA LEU A 225 -19.27 -1.27 -3.67
C LEU A 225 -18.48 -0.49 -2.61
N VAL A 226 -17.71 0.52 -3.03
CA VAL A 226 -16.94 1.39 -2.14
C VAL A 226 -17.67 2.68 -1.75
N GLU A 227 -18.93 2.82 -2.15
CA GLU A 227 -19.78 3.98 -1.83
C GLU A 227 -19.18 5.35 -2.23
N LEU A 228 -18.48 5.42 -3.36
CA LEU A 228 -17.87 6.65 -3.91
C LEU A 228 -18.69 7.27 -5.06
N THR A 229 -19.86 6.71 -5.40
CA THR A 229 -20.67 7.11 -6.55
C THR A 229 -21.08 8.59 -6.52
N SER A 230 -21.39 9.14 -5.34
CA SER A 230 -21.72 10.56 -5.17
C SER A 230 -20.52 11.51 -5.40
N LEU A 231 -19.30 11.00 -5.27
CA LEU A 231 -18.05 11.75 -5.40
C LEU A 231 -17.33 11.48 -6.73
N ARG A 232 -17.99 10.82 -7.68
CA ARG A 232 -17.43 10.41 -8.98
C ARG A 232 -16.55 11.48 -9.65
N GLY A 233 -17.06 12.71 -9.72
CA GLY A 233 -16.40 13.85 -10.38
C GLY A 233 -15.51 14.69 -9.46
N ALA A 234 -15.36 14.33 -8.19
CA ALA A 234 -14.50 15.04 -7.26
C ALA A 234 -13.03 14.85 -7.64
N LEU A 235 -12.26 15.95 -7.58
CA LEU A 235 -10.82 15.90 -7.74
C LEU A 235 -10.17 15.24 -6.52
N VAL A 236 -9.17 14.41 -6.79
CA VAL A 236 -8.43 13.69 -5.76
C VAL A 236 -7.73 14.67 -4.81
N GLY A 237 -7.05 15.68 -5.36
CA GLY A 237 -6.33 16.69 -4.58
C GLY A 237 -5.11 16.17 -3.83
N LEU A 238 -4.38 17.10 -3.20
CA LEU A 238 -3.20 16.83 -2.39
C LEU A 238 -3.60 16.43 -0.96
N PRO A 239 -3.02 15.35 -0.41
CA PRO A 239 -3.32 14.91 0.96
C PRO A 239 -3.14 16.04 1.99
N GLY A 240 -4.13 16.23 2.86
CA GLY A 240 -4.09 17.23 3.94
C GLY A 240 -4.27 18.69 3.49
N VAL A 241 -4.39 18.96 2.19
CA VAL A 241 -4.50 20.32 1.64
C VAL A 241 -5.85 20.54 0.98
N ASN A 242 -6.24 19.69 0.02
CA ASN A 242 -7.48 19.86 -0.73
C ASN A 242 -7.98 18.53 -1.35
N GLY A 243 -9.16 18.58 -1.96
CA GLY A 243 -9.79 17.44 -2.62
C GLY A 243 -10.48 16.50 -1.62
N LEU A 244 -10.13 15.22 -1.67
CA LEU A 244 -10.78 14.18 -0.88
C LEU A 244 -10.34 14.18 0.58
N SER A 245 -11.28 13.84 1.48
CA SER A 245 -10.96 13.52 2.88
C SER A 245 -10.08 12.27 2.97
N THR A 246 -9.40 12.08 4.11
CA THR A 246 -8.54 10.90 4.35
C THR A 246 -9.32 9.59 4.14
N GLU A 247 -10.54 9.53 4.67
CA GLU A 247 -11.45 8.39 4.54
C GLU A 247 -11.85 8.10 3.08
N GLN A 248 -12.25 9.13 2.33
CA GLN A 248 -12.62 9.01 0.92
C GLN A 248 -11.42 8.58 0.06
N ARG A 249 -10.25 9.10 0.38
CA ARG A 249 -9.00 8.75 -0.29
C ARG A 249 -8.60 7.29 -0.03
N LYS A 250 -8.81 6.78 1.20
CA LYS A 250 -8.58 5.36 1.53
C LYS A 250 -9.51 4.44 0.74
N ARG A 251 -10.79 4.80 0.63
CA ARG A 251 -11.76 4.09 -0.24
C ARG A 251 -11.37 4.14 -1.72
N LEU A 252 -10.82 5.27 -2.20
CA LEU A 252 -10.29 5.38 -3.56
C LEU A 252 -9.10 4.43 -3.77
N THR A 253 -8.19 4.30 -2.80
CA THR A 253 -7.08 3.34 -2.87
C THR A 253 -7.60 1.92 -3.05
N ILE A 254 -8.58 1.51 -2.24
CA ILE A 254 -9.24 0.21 -2.34
C ILE A 254 -9.88 0.04 -3.72
N ALA A 255 -10.62 1.05 -4.20
CA ALA A 255 -11.32 0.99 -5.49
C ALA A 255 -10.36 0.87 -6.68
N VAL A 256 -9.22 1.58 -6.66
CA VAL A 256 -8.21 1.53 -7.74
C VAL A 256 -7.59 0.13 -7.85
N GLU A 257 -7.40 -0.56 -6.73
CA GLU A 257 -6.92 -1.95 -6.72
C GLU A 257 -8.02 -2.94 -7.13
N LEU A 258 -9.27 -2.72 -6.69
CA LEU A 258 -10.42 -3.58 -7.01
C LEU A 258 -10.80 -3.58 -8.49
N VAL A 259 -10.60 -2.45 -9.17
CA VAL A 259 -10.86 -2.31 -10.61
C VAL A 259 -9.98 -3.22 -11.47
N ALA A 260 -8.87 -3.75 -10.94
CA ALA A 260 -8.10 -4.78 -11.61
C ALA A 260 -8.78 -6.17 -11.59
N ASN A 261 -9.92 -6.29 -10.91
CA ASN A 261 -10.62 -7.53 -10.62
C ASN A 261 -9.71 -8.61 -9.96
N PRO A 262 -8.95 -8.29 -8.90
CA PRO A 262 -8.06 -9.24 -8.25
C PRO A 262 -8.84 -10.30 -7.47
N SER A 263 -8.23 -11.47 -7.31
CA SER A 263 -8.75 -12.57 -6.47
C SER A 263 -8.23 -12.51 -5.04
N ILE A 264 -7.01 -11.99 -4.85
CA ILE A 264 -6.34 -11.84 -3.56
C ILE A 264 -6.05 -10.36 -3.32
N ILE A 265 -6.36 -9.83 -2.15
CA ILE A 265 -6.15 -8.42 -1.81
C ILE A 265 -5.40 -8.33 -0.49
N PHE A 266 -4.29 -7.61 -0.52
CA PHE A 266 -3.53 -7.23 0.65
C PHE A 266 -3.86 -5.78 1.00
N MET A 267 -4.11 -5.49 2.26
CA MET A 267 -4.37 -4.13 2.75
C MET A 267 -3.44 -3.81 3.91
N ASP A 268 -2.56 -2.83 3.72
CA ASP A 268 -1.66 -2.37 4.76
C ASP A 268 -2.32 -1.27 5.60
N GLU A 269 -2.64 -1.61 6.86
CA GLU A 269 -3.26 -0.74 7.85
C GLU A 269 -4.40 0.11 7.27
N PRO A 270 -5.52 -0.52 6.85
CA PRO A 270 -6.60 0.19 6.19
C PRO A 270 -7.28 1.25 7.08
N THR A 271 -7.10 1.17 8.40
CA THR A 271 -7.71 2.06 9.40
C THR A 271 -6.75 3.11 9.96
N SER A 272 -5.50 3.17 9.49
CA SER A 272 -4.49 4.12 10.00
C SER A 272 -4.84 5.56 9.63
N GLY A 273 -4.64 6.49 10.58
CA GLY A 273 -4.91 7.91 10.40
C GLY A 273 -6.40 8.29 10.30
N LEU A 274 -7.30 7.37 10.65
CA LEU A 274 -8.76 7.57 10.66
C LEU A 274 -9.30 7.62 12.09
N ASP A 275 -10.36 8.41 12.29
CA ASP A 275 -11.17 8.29 13.51
C ASP A 275 -12.03 7.02 13.48
N ALA A 276 -12.64 6.67 14.61
CA ALA A 276 -13.40 5.43 14.75
C ALA A 276 -14.56 5.30 13.73
N ARG A 277 -15.22 6.42 13.40
CA ARG A 277 -16.35 6.42 12.46
C ARG A 277 -15.86 6.21 11.03
N ALA A 278 -14.83 6.94 10.62
CA ALA A 278 -14.21 6.81 9.30
C ALA A 278 -13.61 5.42 9.10
N ALA A 279 -12.94 4.88 10.12
CA ALA A 279 -12.40 3.52 10.10
C ALA A 279 -13.51 2.47 9.92
N ALA A 280 -14.66 2.62 10.59
CA ALA A 280 -15.80 1.72 10.42
C ALA A 280 -16.39 1.76 8.99
N ILE A 281 -16.45 2.94 8.35
CA ILE A 281 -16.92 3.07 6.96
C ILE A 281 -15.95 2.36 5.99
N VAL A 282 -14.64 2.52 6.18
CA VAL A 282 -13.63 1.82 5.38
C VAL A 282 -13.73 0.30 5.61
N MET A 283 -13.82 -0.15 6.87
CA MET A 283 -13.94 -1.58 7.19
C MET A 283 -15.23 -2.21 6.65
N ARG A 284 -16.35 -1.47 6.60
CA ARG A 284 -17.56 -1.92 5.91
C ARG A 284 -17.29 -2.18 4.43
N THR A 285 -16.54 -1.31 3.77
CA THR A 285 -16.14 -1.48 2.36
C THR A 285 -15.24 -2.70 2.17
N VAL A 286 -14.29 -2.92 3.09
CA VAL A 286 -13.44 -4.12 3.10
C VAL A 286 -14.29 -5.38 3.27
N ARG A 287 -15.25 -5.38 4.20
CA ARG A 287 -16.15 -6.51 4.43
C ARG A 287 -17.06 -6.78 3.21
N ASN A 288 -17.59 -5.74 2.57
CA ASN A 288 -18.33 -5.87 1.31
C ASN A 288 -17.48 -6.53 0.22
N THR A 289 -16.20 -6.19 0.16
CA THR A 289 -15.24 -6.79 -0.77
C THR A 289 -15.05 -8.29 -0.49
N VAL A 290 -14.86 -8.68 0.77
CA VAL A 290 -14.72 -10.09 1.17
C VAL A 290 -15.96 -10.89 0.78
N ASN A 291 -17.14 -10.34 1.02
CA ASN A 291 -18.44 -10.97 0.73
C ASN A 291 -18.66 -11.27 -0.76
N THR A 292 -17.87 -10.68 -1.66
CA THR A 292 -17.86 -11.04 -3.10
C THR A 292 -17.19 -12.38 -3.38
N GLY A 293 -16.52 -12.99 -2.39
CA GLY A 293 -15.76 -14.24 -2.50
C GLY A 293 -14.25 -14.04 -2.72
N ARG A 294 -13.71 -12.85 -2.49
CA ARG A 294 -12.27 -12.56 -2.61
C ARG A 294 -11.52 -12.97 -1.33
N THR A 295 -10.24 -13.27 -1.47
CA THR A 295 -9.33 -13.49 -0.35
C THR A 295 -8.78 -12.15 0.09
N VAL A 296 -9.02 -11.72 1.32
CA VAL A 296 -8.56 -10.42 1.81
C VAL A 296 -7.79 -10.58 3.11
N VAL A 297 -6.59 -10.03 3.14
CA VAL A 297 -5.74 -9.96 4.32
C VAL A 297 -5.42 -8.50 4.63
N CYS A 298 -5.57 -8.12 5.90
CA CYS A 298 -5.32 -6.75 6.35
C CYS A 298 -4.33 -6.76 7.52
N THR A 299 -3.30 -5.94 7.49
CA THR A 299 -2.55 -5.62 8.71
C THR A 299 -3.35 -4.62 9.53
N ILE A 300 -3.47 -4.82 10.84
CA ILE A 300 -4.11 -3.86 11.73
C ILE A 300 -3.30 -3.67 13.01
N HIS A 301 -3.24 -2.41 13.46
CA HIS A 301 -2.63 -2.01 14.72
C HIS A 301 -3.74 -1.53 15.68
N GLN A 302 -3.98 -2.29 16.76
CA GLN A 302 -4.88 -1.95 17.88
C GLN A 302 -6.29 -1.44 17.43
N PRO A 303 -7.14 -2.30 16.86
CA PRO A 303 -8.50 -1.92 16.43
C PRO A 303 -9.44 -1.70 17.63
N SER A 304 -10.53 -0.98 17.38
CA SER A 304 -11.70 -0.98 18.28
C SER A 304 -12.38 -2.36 18.28
N ILE A 305 -13.19 -2.65 19.31
CA ILE A 305 -13.94 -3.90 19.44
C ILE A 305 -14.78 -4.15 18.17
N ASP A 306 -15.55 -3.15 17.72
CA ASP A 306 -16.40 -3.27 16.53
C ASP A 306 -15.63 -3.64 15.25
N ILE A 307 -14.40 -3.13 15.10
CA ILE A 307 -13.55 -3.43 13.96
C ILE A 307 -12.92 -4.82 14.11
N PHE A 308 -12.53 -5.19 15.33
CA PHE A 308 -11.91 -6.49 15.60
C PHE A 308 -12.88 -7.65 15.39
N GLU A 309 -14.12 -7.51 15.86
CA GLU A 309 -15.20 -8.48 15.67
C GLU A 309 -15.63 -8.59 14.21
N ALA A 310 -15.26 -7.62 13.37
CA ALA A 310 -15.46 -7.70 11.94
C ALA A 310 -14.43 -8.59 11.24
N PHE A 311 -13.51 -9.29 11.91
CA PHE A 311 -12.57 -10.26 11.31
C PHE A 311 -13.02 -11.71 11.50
N ASP A 312 -12.81 -12.54 10.48
CA ASP A 312 -13.15 -13.96 10.56
C ASP A 312 -11.99 -14.77 11.16
N GLU A 313 -10.77 -14.43 10.76
CA GLU A 313 -9.54 -15.10 11.19
C GLU A 313 -8.49 -14.09 11.65
N LEU A 314 -7.65 -14.54 12.58
CA LEU A 314 -6.50 -13.81 13.07
C LEU A 314 -5.23 -14.60 12.79
N PHE A 315 -4.25 -13.91 12.24
CA PHE A 315 -2.86 -14.34 12.12
C PHE A 315 -2.03 -13.43 13.06
N LEU A 316 -1.65 -13.95 14.22
CA LEU A 316 -0.94 -13.21 15.25
C LEU A 316 0.55 -13.59 15.26
N MET A 317 1.39 -12.57 15.15
CA MET A 317 2.85 -12.71 15.16
C MET A 317 3.46 -12.07 16.40
N LYS A 318 4.47 -12.73 16.97
CA LYS A 318 5.32 -12.15 18.01
C LYS A 318 6.59 -11.52 17.44
N ARG A 319 7.28 -10.74 18.27
CA ARG A 319 8.58 -10.17 17.93
C ARG A 319 9.56 -11.28 17.58
N GLY A 320 10.28 -11.13 16.46
CA GLY A 320 11.18 -12.16 15.95
C GLY A 320 10.65 -12.94 14.75
N GLY A 321 9.45 -12.62 14.26
CA GLY A 321 8.96 -13.17 12.99
C GLY A 321 8.43 -14.59 13.11
N GLU A 322 7.74 -14.88 14.21
CA GLU A 322 7.14 -16.18 14.53
C GLU A 322 5.65 -16.00 14.82
N GLU A 323 4.84 -16.92 14.33
CA GLU A 323 3.42 -17.01 14.60
C GLU A 323 3.14 -17.64 15.98
N ILE A 324 2.17 -17.08 16.69
CA ILE A 324 1.77 -17.54 18.03
C ILE A 324 0.29 -17.93 18.11
N TYR A 325 -0.49 -17.51 17.11
CA TYR A 325 -1.88 -17.91 16.95
C TYR A 325 -2.27 -17.70 15.49
N VAL A 326 -2.85 -18.72 14.86
CA VAL A 326 -3.47 -18.60 13.54
C VAL A 326 -4.79 -19.35 13.59
N GLY A 327 -5.91 -18.64 13.50
CA GLY A 327 -7.19 -19.29 13.69
C GLY A 327 -8.38 -18.34 13.64
N PRO A 328 -9.61 -18.88 13.76
CA PRO A 328 -10.82 -18.07 13.78
C PRO A 328 -10.90 -17.21 15.04
N VAL A 329 -11.26 -15.94 14.90
CA VAL A 329 -11.48 -15.05 16.06
C VAL A 329 -12.62 -15.59 16.95
N GLY A 330 -13.66 -16.13 16.30
CA GLY A 330 -14.87 -16.61 16.96
C GLY A 330 -15.85 -15.47 17.27
N GLN A 331 -17.10 -15.82 17.58
CA GLN A 331 -18.09 -14.83 17.96
C GLN A 331 -17.69 -14.18 19.28
N ASN A 332 -17.64 -12.84 19.33
CA ASN A 332 -17.19 -12.08 20.50
C ASN A 332 -15.78 -12.48 20.95
N SER A 333 -14.91 -12.81 19.99
CA SER A 333 -13.52 -13.23 20.23
C SER A 333 -13.37 -14.51 21.10
N ALA A 334 -14.41 -15.33 21.23
CA ALA A 334 -14.42 -16.45 22.17
C ALA A 334 -13.30 -17.48 21.92
N ASN A 335 -13.08 -17.89 20.67
CA ASN A 335 -12.06 -18.88 20.33
C ASN A 335 -10.63 -18.38 20.62
N LEU A 336 -10.40 -17.08 20.40
CA LEU A 336 -9.13 -16.44 20.72
C LEU A 336 -8.91 -16.37 22.24
N ILE A 337 -9.93 -15.94 22.98
CA ILE A 337 -9.87 -15.81 24.44
C ILE A 337 -9.64 -17.18 25.08
N GLU A 338 -10.39 -18.20 24.67
CA GLU A 338 -10.26 -19.57 25.16
C GLU A 338 -8.83 -20.12 24.97
N TYR A 339 -8.24 -19.92 23.80
CA TYR A 339 -6.87 -20.35 23.50
C TYR A 339 -5.83 -19.73 24.45
N PHE A 340 -5.90 -18.42 24.69
CA PHE A 340 -4.95 -17.75 25.58
C PHE A 340 -5.26 -17.99 27.07
N GLU A 341 -6.51 -18.18 27.46
CA GLU A 341 -6.87 -18.51 28.85
C GLU A 341 -6.50 -19.95 29.25
N GLU A 342 -6.33 -20.87 28.30
CA GLU A 342 -5.85 -22.23 28.54
C GLU A 342 -4.37 -22.27 28.96
N ILE A 343 -3.59 -21.26 28.60
CA ILE A 343 -2.17 -21.16 28.94
C ILE A 343 -2.03 -20.77 30.43
N GLU A 344 -1.34 -21.63 31.20
CA GLU A 344 -1.12 -21.39 32.62
C GLU A 344 -0.41 -20.05 32.89
N GLY A 345 -0.96 -19.26 33.81
CA GLY A 345 -0.39 -17.98 34.23
C GLY A 345 -0.87 -16.75 33.46
N ILE A 346 -1.70 -16.92 32.41
CA ILE A 346 -2.36 -15.79 31.74
C ILE A 346 -3.56 -15.31 32.56
N SER A 347 -3.65 -13.99 32.74
CA SER A 347 -4.80 -13.38 33.40
C SER A 347 -6.02 -13.37 32.48
N LYS A 348 -7.14 -13.88 32.99
CA LYS A 348 -8.44 -13.83 32.31
C LYS A 348 -8.82 -12.42 31.88
N ILE A 349 -9.49 -12.32 30.75
CA ILE A 349 -9.96 -11.02 30.24
C ILE A 349 -11.01 -10.43 31.19
N LYS A 350 -10.94 -9.11 31.39
CA LYS A 350 -11.93 -8.38 32.20
C LYS A 350 -13.16 -8.06 31.35
N ASP A 351 -14.32 -8.03 32.00
CA ASP A 351 -15.56 -7.66 31.32
C ASP A 351 -15.47 -6.25 30.72
N GLY A 352 -15.95 -6.11 29.48
CA GLY A 352 -15.86 -4.86 28.69
C GLY A 352 -14.45 -4.45 28.22
N TYR A 353 -13.42 -5.26 28.46
CA TYR A 353 -12.07 -4.97 27.97
C TYR A 353 -11.90 -5.43 26.51
N ASN A 354 -11.13 -4.67 25.73
CA ASN A 354 -10.96 -4.96 24.30
C ASN A 354 -10.10 -6.23 24.09
N PRO A 355 -10.63 -7.31 23.48
CA PRO A 355 -9.88 -8.54 23.24
C PRO A 355 -8.62 -8.32 22.42
N ALA A 356 -8.65 -7.39 21.45
CA ALA A 356 -7.50 -7.09 20.61
C ALA A 356 -6.36 -6.41 21.37
N THR A 357 -6.70 -5.58 22.36
CA THR A 357 -5.71 -4.96 23.25
C THR A 357 -5.17 -5.99 24.24
N TRP A 358 -6.06 -6.78 24.85
CA TRP A 358 -5.69 -7.83 25.80
C TRP A 358 -4.73 -8.84 25.19
N MET A 359 -5.03 -9.36 23.98
CA MET A 359 -4.17 -10.36 23.36
C MET A 359 -2.75 -9.84 23.14
N LEU A 360 -2.59 -8.54 22.78
CA LEU A 360 -1.28 -7.93 22.53
C LEU A 360 -0.51 -7.69 23.84
N GLU A 361 -1.22 -7.45 24.95
CA GLU A 361 -0.61 -7.30 26.28
C GLU A 361 -0.14 -8.65 26.82
N VAL A 362 -0.98 -9.69 26.75
CA VAL A 362 -0.63 -11.04 27.24
C VAL A 362 0.42 -11.72 26.37
N SER A 363 0.46 -11.42 25.07
CA SER A 363 1.47 -11.94 24.15
C SER A 363 2.73 -11.07 24.06
N SER A 364 2.95 -10.17 25.02
CA SER A 364 4.13 -9.29 25.04
C SER A 364 5.38 -10.04 25.48
N SER A 365 6.55 -9.59 25.02
CA SER A 365 7.83 -10.23 25.38
C SER A 365 8.13 -10.18 26.89
N ALA A 366 7.65 -9.15 27.59
CA ALA A 366 7.79 -9.07 29.05
C ALA A 366 6.97 -10.14 29.78
N GLN A 367 5.76 -10.42 29.28
CA GLN A 367 4.91 -11.48 29.82
C GLN A 367 5.49 -12.86 29.54
N GLU A 368 6.05 -13.06 28.35
CA GLU A 368 6.75 -14.27 27.93
C GLU A 368 7.95 -14.58 28.87
N GLU A 369 8.77 -13.58 29.19
CA GLU A 369 9.89 -13.70 30.13
C GLU A 369 9.42 -13.95 31.58
N MET A 370 8.35 -13.28 32.02
CA MET A 370 7.78 -13.47 33.36
C MET A 370 7.23 -14.89 33.58
N LEU A 371 6.62 -15.47 32.55
CA LEU A 371 6.06 -16.82 32.58
C LEU A 371 7.13 -17.90 32.30
N GLY A 372 8.25 -17.53 31.68
CA GLY A 372 9.30 -18.47 31.28
C GLY A 372 8.86 -19.45 30.19
N ILE A 373 7.92 -19.05 29.34
CA ILE A 373 7.37 -19.84 28.23
C ILE A 373 7.78 -19.23 26.89
N ASP A 374 7.75 -20.00 25.81
CA ASP A 374 7.81 -19.46 24.44
C ASP A 374 6.44 -19.66 23.76
N PHE A 375 5.74 -18.57 23.47
CA PHE A 375 4.41 -18.64 22.84
C PHE A 375 4.41 -19.30 21.46
N ALA A 376 5.51 -19.19 20.71
CA ALA A 376 5.64 -19.85 19.42
C ALA A 376 5.81 -21.37 19.59
N GLU A 377 6.47 -21.82 20.65
CA GLU A 377 6.56 -23.25 20.97
C GLU A 377 5.21 -23.80 21.44
N VAL A 378 4.50 -23.09 22.32
CA VAL A 378 3.14 -23.45 22.76
C VAL A 378 2.21 -23.61 21.55
N TYR A 379 2.25 -22.64 20.62
CA TYR A 379 1.47 -22.73 19.38
C TYR A 379 1.86 -23.94 18.53
N ARG A 380 3.16 -24.21 18.31
CA ARG A 380 3.62 -25.38 17.53
C ARG A 380 3.17 -26.72 18.12
N GLN A 381 2.98 -26.80 19.42
CA GLN A 381 2.51 -28.00 20.12
C GLN A 381 0.97 -28.12 20.14
N SER A 382 0.25 -27.03 19.86
CA SER A 382 -1.22 -26.99 19.91
C SER A 382 -1.91 -27.79 18.79
N GLU A 383 -3.14 -28.23 19.05
CA GLU A 383 -4.02 -28.84 18.04
C GLU A 383 -4.32 -27.88 16.88
N LEU A 384 -4.39 -26.57 17.18
CA LEU A 384 -4.63 -25.52 16.20
C LEU A 384 -3.54 -25.50 15.12
N TYR A 385 -2.27 -25.62 15.51
CA TYR A 385 -1.15 -25.68 14.56
C TYR A 385 -1.19 -26.93 13.67
N GLN A 386 -1.52 -28.09 14.25
CA GLN A 386 -1.66 -29.34 13.49
C GLN A 386 -2.76 -29.21 12.44
N ARG A 387 -3.93 -28.70 12.83
CA ARG A 387 -5.07 -28.46 11.93
C ARG A 387 -4.72 -27.48 10.82
N ASN A 388 -3.95 -26.43 11.13
CA ASN A 388 -3.49 -25.49 10.12
C ASN A 388 -2.48 -26.10 9.15
N LYS A 389 -1.58 -26.98 9.62
CA LYS A 389 -0.66 -27.70 8.74
C LYS A 389 -1.38 -28.67 7.80
N GLU A 390 -2.42 -29.34 8.28
CA GLU A 390 -3.29 -30.17 7.44
C GLU A 390 -4.02 -29.33 6.39
N LEU A 391 -4.60 -28.20 6.79
CA LEU A 391 -5.28 -27.26 5.90
C LEU A 391 -4.33 -26.69 4.82
N ILE A 392 -3.11 -26.31 5.20
CA ILE A 392 -2.08 -25.85 4.25
C ILE A 392 -1.76 -26.95 3.25
N LYS A 393 -1.61 -28.20 3.71
CA LYS A 393 -1.33 -29.34 2.84
C LYS A 393 -2.48 -29.62 1.86
N GLU A 394 -3.72 -29.54 2.33
CA GLU A 394 -4.91 -29.69 1.49
C GLU A 394 -5.00 -28.58 0.42
N LEU A 395 -4.85 -27.32 0.82
CA LEU A 395 -4.93 -26.17 -0.09
C LEU A 395 -3.73 -26.02 -1.02
N SER A 396 -2.60 -26.64 -0.68
CA SER A 396 -1.41 -26.72 -1.53
C SER A 396 -1.55 -27.79 -2.62
N MET A 397 -2.60 -28.63 -2.60
CA MET A 397 -2.89 -29.55 -3.69
C MET A 397 -3.87 -28.90 -4.68
N PRO A 398 -3.59 -28.93 -5.99
CA PRO A 398 -4.48 -28.34 -6.98
C PRO A 398 -5.81 -29.13 -7.03
N PRO A 399 -6.97 -28.45 -7.02
CA PRO A 399 -8.26 -29.13 -7.15
C PRO A 399 -8.36 -29.96 -8.44
N PRO A 400 -9.05 -31.11 -8.43
CA PRO A 400 -9.18 -31.94 -9.62
C PRO A 400 -9.88 -31.18 -10.76
N GLY A 401 -9.19 -31.04 -11.89
CA GLY A 401 -9.68 -30.30 -13.06
C GLY A 401 -9.35 -28.80 -13.07
N SER A 402 -8.68 -28.27 -12.05
CA SER A 402 -8.15 -26.90 -12.10
C SER A 402 -6.98 -26.80 -13.08
N ARG A 403 -6.73 -25.58 -13.57
CA ARG A 403 -5.56 -25.26 -14.39
C ARG A 403 -4.76 -24.18 -13.70
N ASP A 404 -3.43 -24.29 -13.81
CA ASP A 404 -2.50 -23.25 -13.37
C ASP A 404 -2.83 -21.92 -14.07
N LEU A 405 -2.78 -20.82 -13.32
CA LEU A 405 -2.96 -19.47 -13.84
C LEU A 405 -1.68 -19.07 -14.56
N ASN A 406 -1.64 -19.33 -15.86
CA ASN A 406 -0.54 -18.91 -16.70
C ASN A 406 -0.90 -17.64 -17.50
N PHE A 407 -0.04 -16.64 -17.38
CA PHE A 407 -0.17 -15.39 -18.10
C PHE A 407 1.02 -15.25 -19.06
N PRO A 408 0.79 -14.95 -20.35
CA PRO A 408 1.88 -14.88 -21.35
C PRO A 408 2.79 -13.67 -21.14
N THR A 409 2.30 -12.64 -20.45
CA THR A 409 2.98 -11.36 -20.25
C THR A 409 2.79 -10.89 -18.80
N GLN A 410 3.82 -10.21 -18.29
CA GLN A 410 3.80 -9.53 -16.99
C GLN A 410 2.65 -8.51 -16.90
N TYR A 411 2.49 -7.67 -17.94
CA TYR A 411 1.45 -6.64 -18.00
C TYR A 411 0.22 -7.12 -18.79
N SER A 412 -0.98 -6.65 -18.40
CA SER A 412 -2.24 -6.98 -19.10
C SER A 412 -2.38 -6.32 -20.47
N ARG A 413 -1.72 -5.17 -20.70
CA ARG A 413 -1.82 -4.38 -21.94
C ARG A 413 -0.50 -4.29 -22.69
N SER A 414 -0.60 -4.11 -24.00
CA SER A 414 0.55 -3.88 -24.88
C SER A 414 1.28 -2.57 -24.52
N PHE A 415 2.57 -2.51 -24.85
CA PHE A 415 3.41 -1.33 -24.61
C PHE A 415 2.84 -0.03 -25.20
N VAL A 416 2.29 -0.08 -26.43
CA VAL A 416 1.69 1.10 -27.08
C VAL A 416 0.46 1.58 -26.31
N THR A 417 -0.38 0.65 -25.84
CA THR A 417 -1.54 0.99 -25.02
C THR A 417 -1.12 1.60 -23.68
N GLN A 418 -0.04 1.10 -23.07
CA GLN A 418 0.52 1.71 -21.86
C GLN A 418 0.94 3.16 -22.11
N CYS A 419 1.66 3.44 -23.21
CA CYS A 419 2.08 4.80 -23.57
C CYS A 419 0.88 5.74 -23.77
N LEU A 420 -0.16 5.29 -24.47
CA LEU A 420 -1.37 6.08 -24.72
C LEU A 420 -2.14 6.40 -23.43
N ALA A 421 -2.28 5.42 -22.53
CA ALA A 421 -2.94 5.62 -21.25
C ALA A 421 -2.16 6.62 -20.37
N CYS A 422 -0.83 6.47 -20.26
CA CYS A 422 0.02 7.39 -19.50
C CYS A 422 -0.07 8.82 -20.05
N LEU A 423 0.03 8.97 -21.38
CA LEU A 423 -0.10 10.28 -22.04
C LEU A 423 -1.49 10.91 -21.79
N TRP A 424 -2.56 10.11 -21.83
CA TRP A 424 -3.91 10.59 -21.54
C TRP A 424 -4.02 11.16 -20.11
N LYS A 425 -3.53 10.41 -19.11
CA LYS A 425 -3.54 10.83 -17.70
C LYS A 425 -2.70 12.10 -17.50
N GLN A 426 -1.48 12.14 -18.04
CA GLN A 426 -0.58 13.29 -17.86
C GLN A 426 -1.06 14.53 -18.60
N LYS A 427 -1.65 14.40 -19.79
CA LYS A 427 -2.29 15.53 -20.48
C LYS A 427 -3.43 16.11 -19.65
N LEU A 428 -4.28 15.26 -19.04
CA LEU A 428 -5.34 15.73 -18.14
C LEU A 428 -4.76 16.46 -16.92
N SER A 429 -3.74 15.88 -16.27
CA SER A 429 -3.09 16.49 -15.11
C SER A 429 -2.45 17.85 -15.45
N TYR A 430 -1.78 17.95 -16.59
CA TYR A 430 -1.15 19.18 -17.08
C TYR A 430 -2.15 20.32 -17.28
N TRP A 431 -3.23 20.06 -18.03
CA TRP A 431 -4.23 21.09 -18.32
C TRP A 431 -5.10 21.47 -17.12
N ARG A 432 -5.24 20.57 -16.13
CA ARG A 432 -5.97 20.83 -14.88
C ARG A 432 -5.11 21.38 -13.76
N ASN A 433 -3.84 21.70 -14.04
CA ASN A 433 -2.97 22.43 -13.14
C ASN A 433 -2.78 23.88 -13.64
N PRO A 434 -3.81 24.75 -13.52
CA PRO A 434 -3.74 26.11 -14.04
C PRO A 434 -2.70 26.95 -13.30
N SER A 435 -2.45 26.70 -12.01
CA SER A 435 -1.44 27.41 -11.24
C SER A 435 -0.05 27.18 -11.84
N TYR A 436 0.31 25.94 -12.17
CA TYR A 436 1.57 25.64 -12.85
C TYR A 436 1.64 26.25 -14.26
N THR A 437 0.64 25.99 -15.10
CA THR A 437 0.66 26.39 -16.52
C THR A 437 0.59 27.91 -16.69
N ALA A 438 -0.28 28.59 -15.95
CA ALA A 438 -0.42 30.04 -16.03
C ALA A 438 0.81 30.77 -15.48
N VAL A 439 1.37 30.32 -14.36
CA VAL A 439 2.58 30.92 -13.77
C VAL A 439 3.76 30.75 -14.73
N ARG A 440 3.93 29.57 -15.32
CA ARG A 440 4.98 29.32 -16.31
C ARG A 440 4.85 30.23 -17.54
N LEU A 441 3.65 30.36 -18.10
CA LEU A 441 3.40 31.25 -19.25
C LEU A 441 3.65 32.71 -18.90
N LEU A 442 3.12 33.18 -17.77
CA LEU A 442 3.30 34.55 -17.29
C LEU A 442 4.78 34.89 -17.11
N PHE A 443 5.53 34.06 -16.40
CA PHE A 443 6.96 34.28 -16.19
C PHE A 443 7.75 34.27 -17.49
N THR A 444 7.44 33.35 -18.41
CA THR A 444 8.10 33.29 -19.72
C THR A 444 7.85 34.58 -20.52
N ILE A 445 6.63 35.11 -20.50
CA ILE A 445 6.28 36.38 -21.16
C ILE A 445 7.04 37.55 -20.52
N VAL A 446 7.05 37.65 -19.19
CA VAL A 446 7.76 38.72 -18.46
C VAL A 446 9.24 38.71 -18.78
N ILE A 447 9.86 37.53 -18.82
CA ILE A 447 11.29 37.39 -19.12
C ILE A 447 11.58 37.68 -20.59
N ALA A 448 10.72 37.22 -21.51
CA ALA A 448 10.85 37.56 -22.92
C ALA A 448 10.79 39.08 -23.14
N LEU A 449 9.89 39.79 -22.46
CA LEU A 449 9.80 41.25 -22.50
C LEU A 449 11.03 41.92 -21.88
N MET A 450 11.54 41.39 -20.76
CA MET A 450 12.75 41.91 -20.10
C MET A 450 13.99 41.75 -20.99
N PHE A 451 14.24 40.56 -21.55
CA PHE A 451 15.35 40.33 -22.48
C PHE A 451 15.17 41.12 -23.79
N GLY A 452 13.94 41.23 -24.29
CA GLY A 452 13.62 41.99 -25.50
C GLY A 452 13.88 43.49 -25.36
N THR A 453 13.56 44.07 -24.20
CA THR A 453 13.83 45.50 -23.91
C THR A 453 15.29 45.74 -23.57
N MET A 454 15.94 44.86 -22.82
CA MET A 454 17.35 45.00 -22.43
C MET A 454 18.31 44.90 -23.62
N PHE A 455 18.00 44.04 -24.59
CA PHE A 455 18.81 43.85 -25.81
C PHE A 455 18.14 44.47 -27.05
N TRP A 456 17.36 45.52 -26.86
CA TRP A 456 16.65 46.19 -27.94
C TRP A 456 17.63 46.71 -29.01
N ASP A 457 17.29 46.45 -30.27
CA ASP A 457 18.04 46.94 -31.44
C ASP A 457 19.54 46.56 -31.44
N LEU A 458 19.89 45.44 -30.80
CA LEU A 458 21.27 44.95 -30.80
C LEU A 458 21.71 44.41 -32.18
N GLY A 459 20.76 43.90 -32.98
CA GLY A 459 21.02 43.33 -34.30
C GLY A 459 21.40 44.35 -35.38
N SER A 460 21.11 45.64 -35.20
CA SER A 460 21.46 46.70 -36.16
C SER A 460 22.91 47.21 -35.97
N LYS A 461 23.57 46.85 -34.86
CA LYS A 461 24.93 47.25 -34.50
C LYS A 461 25.89 46.10 -34.80
N THR A 462 26.44 46.07 -36.01
CA THR A 462 27.37 44.99 -36.45
C THR A 462 28.76 45.50 -36.84
N ARG A 463 29.09 46.76 -36.50
CA ARG A 463 30.31 47.42 -36.98
C ARG A 463 31.55 47.13 -36.13
N ARG A 464 31.40 46.69 -34.87
CA ARG A 464 32.52 46.35 -33.99
C ARG A 464 32.47 44.88 -33.56
N SER A 465 33.63 44.26 -33.36
CA SER A 465 33.74 42.90 -32.81
C SER A 465 33.05 42.78 -31.45
N GLN A 466 33.04 43.84 -30.64
CA GLN A 466 32.32 43.86 -29.35
C GLN A 466 30.80 43.70 -29.50
N ASP A 467 30.21 44.23 -30.58
CA ASP A 467 28.76 44.14 -30.78
C ASP A 467 28.35 42.70 -31.10
N LEU A 468 29.19 41.97 -31.85
CA LEU A 468 29.03 40.54 -32.10
C LEU A 468 29.15 39.72 -30.80
N PHE A 469 30.12 40.03 -29.93
CA PHE A 469 30.24 39.38 -28.61
C PHE A 469 29.01 39.64 -27.73
N ASN A 470 28.48 40.87 -27.73
CA ASN A 470 27.27 41.20 -26.98
C ASN A 470 26.05 40.44 -27.52
N ALA A 471 25.91 40.31 -28.84
CA ALA A 471 24.83 39.53 -29.46
C ALA A 471 24.93 38.04 -29.08
N MET A 472 26.11 37.44 -29.20
CA MET A 472 26.34 36.04 -28.78
C MET A 472 26.07 35.83 -27.29
N GLY A 473 26.56 36.74 -26.43
CA GLY A 473 26.34 36.70 -24.99
C GLY A 473 24.86 36.82 -24.62
N SER A 474 24.10 37.68 -25.31
CA SER A 474 22.66 37.84 -25.09
C SER A 474 21.86 36.58 -25.46
N MET A 475 22.18 35.94 -26.60
CA MET A 475 21.55 34.68 -27.01
C MET A 475 21.87 33.56 -26.02
N TYR A 476 23.14 33.47 -25.58
CA TYR A 476 23.57 32.49 -24.59
C TYR A 476 22.84 32.70 -23.25
N ALA A 477 22.78 33.93 -22.76
CA ALA A 477 22.10 34.27 -21.51
C ALA A 477 20.60 33.98 -21.58
N ALA A 478 19.93 34.31 -22.69
CA ALA A 478 18.51 34.04 -22.87
C ALA A 478 18.22 32.52 -22.89
N VAL A 479 18.99 31.74 -23.64
CA VAL A 479 18.81 30.27 -23.71
C VAL A 479 19.06 29.63 -22.34
N LEU A 480 20.13 30.02 -21.64
CA LEU A 480 20.48 29.45 -20.34
C LEU A 480 19.43 29.81 -19.29
N TYR A 481 19.02 31.08 -19.20
CA TYR A 481 18.07 31.54 -18.20
C TYR A 481 16.68 30.92 -18.39
N ILE A 482 16.17 30.89 -19.62
CA ILE A 482 14.89 30.23 -19.95
C ILE A 482 14.97 28.73 -19.66
N GLY A 483 16.09 28.09 -19.95
CA GLY A 483 16.31 26.66 -19.67
C GLY A 483 16.26 26.34 -18.17
N VAL A 484 17.05 27.06 -17.36
CA VAL A 484 17.11 26.86 -15.90
C VAL A 484 15.76 27.12 -15.26
N GLN A 485 15.07 28.19 -15.65
CA GLN A 485 13.78 28.53 -15.06
C GLN A 485 12.69 27.50 -15.40
N ASN A 486 12.60 27.07 -16.66
CA ASN A 486 11.64 26.03 -17.04
C ASN A 486 11.92 24.73 -16.27
N SER A 487 13.19 24.35 -16.11
CA SER A 487 13.58 23.19 -15.30
C SER A 487 13.16 23.33 -13.84
N GLY A 488 13.37 24.50 -13.23
CA GLY A 488 12.96 24.77 -11.85
C GLY A 488 11.44 24.70 -11.64
N SER A 489 10.65 25.15 -12.62
CA SER A 489 9.18 25.10 -12.54
C SER A 489 8.61 23.68 -12.64
N VAL A 490 9.28 22.79 -13.39
CA VAL A 490 8.83 21.40 -13.63
C VAL A 490 9.11 20.52 -12.40
N GLN A 491 10.20 20.78 -11.68
CA GLN A 491 10.71 19.90 -10.61
C GLN A 491 9.66 19.53 -9.54
N PRO A 492 8.87 20.47 -8.94
CA PRO A 492 7.86 20.11 -7.95
C PRO A 492 6.76 19.18 -8.50
N VAL A 493 6.35 19.40 -9.75
CA VAL A 493 5.32 18.57 -10.42
C VAL A 493 5.85 17.15 -10.62
N VAL A 494 7.10 17.01 -11.04
CA VAL A 494 7.74 15.70 -11.25
C VAL A 494 7.95 14.96 -9.94
N VAL A 495 8.30 15.65 -8.85
CA VAL A 495 8.47 15.03 -7.53
C VAL A 495 7.16 14.40 -7.04
N VAL A 496 6.04 15.09 -7.19
CA VAL A 496 4.72 14.58 -6.80
C VAL A 496 4.29 13.39 -7.66
N GLU A 497 4.43 13.46 -8.98
CA GLU A 497 4.04 12.35 -9.86
C GLU A 497 5.02 11.16 -9.78
N ARG A 498 6.28 11.37 -9.36
CA ARG A 498 7.26 10.29 -9.17
C ARG A 498 6.84 9.32 -8.07
N THR A 499 6.26 9.78 -6.97
CA THR A 499 5.78 8.88 -5.90
C THR A 499 4.60 8.05 -6.41
N VAL A 500 3.68 8.67 -7.16
CA VAL A 500 2.57 7.97 -7.83
C VAL A 500 3.10 6.91 -8.80
N PHE A 501 4.12 7.24 -9.59
CA PHE A 501 4.76 6.32 -10.53
C PHE A 501 5.27 5.04 -9.85
N TYR A 502 5.95 5.15 -8.71
CA TYR A 502 6.47 3.96 -8.02
C TYR A 502 5.35 3.05 -7.54
N ARG A 503 4.27 3.62 -6.99
CA ARG A 503 3.09 2.86 -6.57
C ARG A 503 2.39 2.19 -7.76
N GLU A 504 2.17 2.91 -8.86
CA GLU A 504 1.52 2.37 -10.07
C GLU A 504 2.36 1.27 -10.75
N ARG A 505 3.69 1.42 -10.74
CA ARG A 505 4.63 0.39 -11.22
C ARG A 505 4.61 -0.84 -10.33
N ALA A 506 4.59 -0.67 -9.00
CA ALA A 506 4.52 -1.79 -8.07
C ALA A 506 3.19 -2.57 -8.16
N ALA A 507 2.10 -1.89 -8.53
CA ALA A 507 0.81 -2.52 -8.84
C ALA A 507 0.75 -3.20 -10.22
N GLY A 508 1.85 -3.19 -11.00
CA GLY A 508 1.91 -3.84 -12.30
C GLY A 508 1.11 -3.16 -13.41
N MET A 509 0.86 -1.85 -13.32
CA MET A 509 0.06 -1.12 -14.31
C MET A 509 0.79 -0.94 -15.65
N TYR A 510 2.07 -0.57 -15.61
CA TYR A 510 2.89 -0.32 -16.80
C TYR A 510 4.39 -0.41 -16.47
N SER A 511 5.21 -0.50 -17.51
CA SER A 511 6.68 -0.43 -17.39
C SER A 511 7.19 1.02 -17.24
N ALA A 512 8.46 1.21 -16.87
CA ALA A 512 9.01 2.54 -16.61
C ALA A 512 8.98 3.49 -17.83
N PHE A 513 9.17 2.96 -19.04
CA PHE A 513 9.28 3.77 -20.25
C PHE A 513 7.97 4.45 -20.67
N PRO A 514 6.79 3.78 -20.71
CA PRO A 514 5.51 4.43 -21.02
C PRO A 514 5.21 5.67 -20.18
N TYR A 515 5.54 5.64 -18.88
CA TYR A 515 5.38 6.79 -18.00
C TYR A 515 6.32 7.95 -18.40
N ALA A 516 7.61 7.65 -18.62
CA ALA A 516 8.59 8.63 -19.06
C ALA A 516 8.22 9.24 -20.42
N PHE A 517 7.76 8.41 -21.36
CA PHE A 517 7.29 8.85 -22.68
C PHE A 517 6.12 9.82 -22.57
N GLY A 518 5.09 9.47 -21.80
CA GLY A 518 3.95 10.36 -21.63
C GLY A 518 4.37 11.69 -21.01
N GLN A 519 5.28 11.66 -20.03
CA GLN A 519 5.67 12.86 -19.27
C GLN A 519 6.42 13.87 -20.12
N VAL A 520 7.19 13.38 -21.08
CA VAL A 520 7.98 14.21 -22.00
C VAL A 520 7.10 14.82 -23.09
N ILE A 521 5.99 14.15 -23.44
CA ILE A 521 5.11 14.58 -24.54
C ILE A 521 3.95 15.44 -24.06
N SER A 522 3.47 15.25 -22.82
CA SER A 522 2.42 16.06 -22.20
C SER A 522 2.85 17.52 -22.03
#